data_AF-A0A3G9IN51-F1
#
_entry.id   AF-A0A3G9IN51-F1
#
_cell.length_a   1.000
_cell.length_b   1.000
_cell.length_c   1.000
_cell.angle_alpha   90.00
_cell.angle_beta   90.00
_cell.angle_gamma   90.00
#
_symmetry.space_group_name_H-M   'P 1'
#
loop_
_entity.id
_entity.type
_entity.pdbx_description
1 polymer ?
#
loop_
_entity_poly.entity_id
_entity_poly.type
_entity_poly.pdbx_seq_one_letter_code
_entity_poly.pdbx_strand_id
1 'polypeptide(L)'
;MSEMATWWSVFGVGIGLMALGMVTPRVVAEFGGACVGLAFTWALAARTGGPKLLVSGLAAAVGLVAIASDLDALRTGASITTAVIASILGIVVTRPATNLFGALKETLLALVVPLIGGFAALAFAPRYESFAQYKWGVGGIAAVGLFWLVFRLGAGLHGLGRRGVVIVIGGAFALAMVLAYAEFLRTYGSHDVVNWMQVRTQWMRAHLGAYPRPMMALIGIPALMLGVHMRSRRGQGWWVSAYGVAATATLAATINNPDVGLRESGLELVYSLVVGVLIGVLLIRVDLVLSSVGRRSSGRRVADVDPEAAGVRTEPARTQPLL
;
A
#
# COMPACT_ATOMS: atom_id res chain seq x y z
N MET A 1 29.22 -8.67 10.94
CA MET A 1 28.37 -7.70 10.19
C MET A 1 27.11 -7.45 11.00
N SER A 2 26.68 -6.20 11.16
CA SER A 2 25.40 -5.92 11.83
C SER A 2 24.25 -6.52 11.01
N GLU A 3 23.16 -6.96 11.64
CA GLU A 3 21.99 -7.53 10.94
C GLU A 3 21.50 -6.64 9.79
N MET A 4 21.61 -5.32 9.99
CA MET A 4 21.28 -4.30 9.00
C MET A 4 22.17 -4.35 7.75
N ALA A 5 23.47 -4.59 7.90
CA ALA A 5 24.39 -4.70 6.79
C ALA A 5 24.07 -5.94 5.93
N THR A 6 23.74 -7.06 6.58
CA THR A 6 23.30 -8.29 5.90
C THR A 6 21.98 -8.06 5.15
N TRP A 7 21.05 -7.31 5.74
CA TRP A 7 19.79 -6.97 5.06
C TRP A 7 20.03 -6.12 3.81
N TRP A 8 20.84 -5.06 3.92
CA TRP A 8 21.17 -4.20 2.77
C TRP A 8 21.92 -4.96 1.68
N SER A 9 22.82 -5.87 2.04
CA SER A 9 23.51 -6.70 1.04
C SER A 9 22.56 -7.63 0.31
N VAL A 10 21.64 -8.31 1.02
CA VAL A 10 20.65 -9.19 0.38
C VAL A 10 19.71 -8.39 -0.53
N PHE A 11 19.24 -7.23 -0.08
CA PHE A 11 18.38 -6.36 -0.87
C PHE A 11 19.11 -5.82 -2.12
N GLY A 12 20.35 -5.35 -1.97
CA GLY A 12 21.16 -4.84 -3.06
C GLY A 12 21.52 -5.91 -4.09
N VAL A 13 21.88 -7.12 -3.64
CA VAL A 13 22.10 -8.29 -4.50
C VAL A 13 20.81 -8.65 -5.24
N GLY A 14 19.66 -8.65 -4.55
CA GLY A 14 18.36 -8.92 -5.17
C GLY A 14 18.05 -7.95 -6.31
N ILE A 15 18.24 -6.65 -6.09
CA ILE A 15 18.08 -5.63 -7.14
C ILE A 15 19.06 -5.87 -8.29
N GLY A 16 20.34 -6.12 -7.98
CA GLY A 16 21.37 -6.37 -9.00
C GLY A 16 21.04 -7.59 -9.87
N LEU A 17 20.58 -8.68 -9.27
CA LEU A 17 20.17 -9.90 -9.98
C LEU A 17 18.92 -9.67 -10.84
N MET A 18 17.92 -8.91 -10.37
CA MET A 18 16.77 -8.56 -11.20
C MET A 18 17.17 -7.72 -12.42
N ALA A 19 18.09 -6.75 -12.25
CA ALA A 19 18.60 -5.93 -13.34
C ALA A 19 19.41 -6.78 -14.34
N LEU A 20 20.29 -7.65 -13.84
CA LEU A 20 21.06 -8.59 -14.67
C LEU A 20 20.14 -9.55 -15.42
N GLY A 21 19.07 -10.01 -14.75
CA GLY A 21 18.01 -10.85 -15.29
C GLY A 21 17.30 -10.31 -16.54
N MET A 22 17.43 -9.02 -16.84
CA MET A 22 16.93 -8.43 -18.09
C MET A 22 17.72 -8.89 -19.33
N VAL A 23 18.97 -9.33 -19.15
CA VAL A 23 19.88 -9.77 -20.24
C VAL A 23 20.42 -11.19 -20.05
N THR A 24 20.09 -11.85 -18.95
CA THR A 24 20.52 -13.22 -18.61
C THR A 24 19.32 -14.18 -18.50
N PRO A 25 19.53 -15.50 -18.29
CA PRO A 25 18.42 -16.44 -18.13
C PRO A 25 17.45 -16.02 -17.01
N ARG A 26 16.16 -16.33 -17.22
CA ARG A 26 15.04 -15.97 -16.33
C ARG A 26 15.30 -16.29 -14.86
N VAL A 27 15.94 -17.42 -14.59
CA VAL A 27 16.29 -17.90 -13.25
C VAL A 27 17.05 -16.84 -12.44
N VAL A 28 17.92 -16.04 -13.09
CA VAL A 28 18.66 -14.97 -12.43
C VAL A 28 17.72 -13.88 -11.89
N ALA A 29 16.71 -13.49 -12.69
CA ALA A 29 15.68 -12.56 -12.26
C ALA A 29 14.84 -13.15 -11.12
N GLU A 30 14.44 -14.42 -11.23
CA GLU A 30 13.65 -15.12 -10.20
C GLU A 30 14.38 -15.15 -8.84
N PHE A 31 15.68 -15.46 -8.83
CA PHE A 31 16.50 -15.38 -7.62
C PHE A 31 16.57 -13.95 -7.08
N GLY A 32 16.72 -12.95 -7.95
CA GLY A 32 16.68 -11.54 -7.56
C GLY A 32 15.37 -11.14 -6.89
N GLY A 33 14.24 -11.57 -7.46
CA GLY A 33 12.90 -11.38 -6.90
C GLY A 33 12.74 -12.06 -5.55
N ALA A 34 13.23 -13.30 -5.41
CA ALA A 34 13.23 -14.02 -4.13
C ALA A 34 14.07 -13.33 -3.05
N CYS A 35 15.25 -12.79 -3.39
CA CYS A 35 16.07 -12.01 -2.46
C CYS A 35 15.37 -10.74 -1.98
N VAL A 36 14.70 -10.00 -2.88
CA VAL A 36 13.91 -8.81 -2.49
C VAL A 36 12.70 -9.19 -1.64
N GLY A 37 11.97 -10.24 -2.02
CA GLY A 37 10.86 -10.77 -1.24
C GLY A 37 11.29 -11.17 0.17
N LEU A 38 12.44 -11.84 0.31
CA LEU A 38 13.05 -12.18 1.59
C LEU A 38 13.42 -10.93 2.41
N ALA A 39 14.07 -9.95 1.79
CA ALA A 39 14.44 -8.70 2.45
C ALA A 39 13.19 -7.95 2.96
N PHE A 40 12.13 -7.86 2.16
CA PHE A 40 10.88 -7.21 2.57
C PHE A 40 10.17 -7.99 3.67
N THR A 41 10.18 -9.32 3.60
CA THR A 41 9.63 -10.18 4.65
C THR A 41 10.36 -9.98 5.97
N TRP A 42 11.70 -9.94 5.93
CA TRP A 42 12.51 -9.65 7.11
C TRP A 42 12.22 -8.27 7.68
N ALA A 43 12.12 -7.24 6.82
CA ALA A 43 11.83 -5.87 7.23
C ALA A 43 10.45 -5.74 7.87
N LEU A 44 9.45 -6.43 7.31
CA LEU A 44 8.11 -6.47 7.88
C LEU A 44 8.11 -7.19 9.24
N ALA A 45 8.78 -8.33 9.37
CA ALA A 45 8.92 -9.03 10.64
C ALA A 45 9.64 -8.16 11.70
N ALA A 46 10.72 -7.47 11.32
CA ALA A 46 11.43 -6.55 12.21
C ALA A 46 10.56 -5.40 12.68
N ARG A 47 9.74 -4.83 11.78
CA ARG A 47 8.87 -3.70 12.11
C ARG A 47 7.65 -4.10 12.94
N THR A 48 7.20 -5.34 12.81
CA THR A 48 6.07 -5.91 13.57
C THR A 48 6.49 -6.65 14.84
N GLY A 49 7.79 -6.67 15.17
CA GLY A 49 8.31 -7.37 16.36
C GLY A 49 8.20 -8.91 16.27
N GLY A 50 8.03 -9.47 15.06
CA GLY A 50 7.92 -10.92 14.85
C GLY A 50 9.27 -11.64 14.75
N PRO A 51 9.27 -12.99 14.72
CA PRO A 51 10.50 -13.79 14.62
C PRO A 51 11.13 -13.66 13.24
N LYS A 52 12.03 -12.69 13.08
CA LYS A 52 12.70 -12.30 11.82
C LYS A 52 13.26 -13.49 11.04
N LEU A 53 14.02 -14.37 11.70
CA LEU A 53 14.72 -15.49 11.05
C LEU A 53 13.76 -16.57 10.57
N LEU A 54 12.74 -16.90 11.37
CA LEU A 54 11.75 -17.92 11.01
C LEU A 54 10.93 -17.49 9.80
N VAL A 55 10.41 -16.26 9.81
CA VAL A 55 9.52 -15.78 8.74
C VAL A 55 10.30 -15.50 7.46
N SER A 56 11.53 -14.97 7.54
CA SER A 56 12.40 -14.81 6.37
C SER A 56 12.91 -16.15 5.83
N GLY A 57 13.19 -17.14 6.69
CA GLY A 57 13.54 -18.50 6.28
C GLY A 57 12.40 -19.19 5.53
N LEU A 58 11.16 -19.03 6.00
CA LEU A 58 9.97 -19.52 5.28
C LEU A 58 9.80 -18.84 3.92
N ALA A 59 10.00 -17.52 3.83
CA ALA A 59 9.96 -16.82 2.55
C ALA A 59 11.08 -17.28 1.60
N ALA A 60 12.27 -17.56 2.12
CA ALA A 60 13.37 -18.15 1.35
C ALA A 60 12.95 -19.52 0.78
N ALA A 61 12.40 -20.39 1.64
CA ALA A 61 11.96 -21.72 1.25
C ALA A 61 10.87 -21.66 0.18
N VAL A 62 9.85 -20.82 0.36
CA VAL A 62 8.77 -20.66 -0.63
C VAL A 62 9.30 -20.15 -1.97
N GLY A 63 10.20 -19.15 -1.95
CA GLY A 63 10.83 -18.63 -3.17
C GLY A 63 11.66 -19.69 -3.89
N LEU A 64 12.50 -20.42 -3.15
CA LEU A 64 13.34 -21.49 -3.70
C LEU A 64 12.50 -22.64 -4.26
N VAL A 65 11.46 -23.06 -3.55
CA VAL A 65 10.55 -24.11 -4.02
C VAL A 65 9.85 -23.67 -5.30
N ALA A 66 9.35 -22.43 -5.38
CA ALA A 66 8.72 -21.91 -6.58
C ALA A 66 9.66 -21.85 -7.79
N ILE A 67 10.94 -21.56 -7.58
CA ILE A 67 11.97 -21.55 -8.63
C ILE A 67 12.31 -22.98 -9.05
N ALA A 68 12.53 -23.88 -8.09
CA ALA A 68 13.00 -25.25 -8.35
C ALA A 68 11.92 -26.14 -8.95
N SER A 69 10.64 -25.93 -8.62
CA SER A 69 9.55 -26.78 -9.08
C SER A 69 9.08 -26.46 -10.50
N ASP A 70 9.40 -25.28 -11.04
CA ASP A 70 8.94 -24.77 -12.34
C ASP A 70 7.41 -24.76 -12.54
N LEU A 71 6.65 -24.95 -11.45
CA LEU A 71 5.19 -24.98 -11.46
C LEU A 71 4.62 -23.55 -11.49
N ASP A 72 3.85 -23.26 -12.54
CA ASP A 72 3.24 -21.94 -12.75
C ASP A 72 2.41 -21.47 -11.53
N ALA A 73 1.69 -22.39 -10.88
CA ALA A 73 0.90 -22.09 -9.68
C ALA A 73 1.77 -21.61 -8.50
N LEU A 74 2.95 -22.21 -8.29
CA LEU A 74 3.86 -21.83 -7.20
C LEU A 74 4.55 -20.50 -7.48
N ARG A 75 4.90 -20.22 -8.74
CA ARG A 75 5.41 -18.90 -9.17
C ARG A 75 4.38 -17.80 -8.99
N THR A 76 3.14 -18.04 -9.39
CA THR A 76 2.04 -17.10 -9.17
C THR A 76 1.80 -16.87 -7.67
N GLY A 77 1.83 -17.93 -6.86
CA GLY A 77 1.75 -17.82 -5.39
C GLY A 77 2.90 -16.99 -4.78
N ALA A 78 4.14 -17.21 -5.23
CA ALA A 78 5.30 -16.44 -4.79
C ALA A 78 5.22 -14.96 -5.20
N SER A 79 4.75 -14.69 -6.42
CA SER A 79 4.47 -13.34 -6.92
C SER A 79 3.42 -12.63 -6.07
N ILE A 80 2.26 -13.27 -5.82
CA ILE A 80 1.19 -12.71 -4.98
C ILE A 80 1.72 -12.40 -3.58
N THR A 81 2.43 -13.35 -2.96
CA THR A 81 2.96 -13.20 -1.61
C THR A 81 3.96 -12.04 -1.53
N THR A 82 4.87 -11.93 -2.50
CA THR A 82 5.85 -10.84 -2.58
C THR A 82 5.15 -9.48 -2.73
N ALA A 83 4.16 -9.38 -3.62
CA ALA A 83 3.39 -8.16 -3.83
C ALA A 83 2.58 -7.76 -2.57
N VAL A 84 1.97 -8.73 -1.88
CA VAL A 84 1.25 -8.52 -0.61
C VAL A 84 2.19 -7.97 0.46
N ILE A 85 3.33 -8.62 0.68
CA ILE A 85 4.31 -8.21 1.71
C ILE A 85 4.84 -6.81 1.41
N ALA A 86 5.18 -6.51 0.16
CA ALA A 86 5.61 -5.17 -0.24
C ALA A 86 4.53 -4.10 -0.02
N SER A 87 3.27 -4.44 -0.30
CA SER A 87 2.13 -3.55 -0.13
C SER A 87 1.89 -3.19 1.33
N ILE A 88 1.99 -4.18 2.22
CA ILE A 88 1.87 -3.98 3.67
C ILE A 88 3.08 -3.19 4.18
N LEU A 89 4.30 -3.63 3.82
CA LEU A 89 5.54 -2.99 4.27
C LEU A 89 5.60 -1.50 3.89
N GLY A 90 5.15 -1.14 2.69
CA GLY A 90 5.09 0.25 2.25
C GLY A 90 4.32 1.16 3.20
N ILE A 91 3.29 0.64 3.87
CA ILE A 91 2.49 1.41 4.82
C ILE A 91 3.14 1.41 6.20
N VAL A 92 3.61 0.26 6.65
CA VAL A 92 4.16 0.08 8.01
C VAL A 92 5.52 0.80 8.19
N VAL A 93 6.26 1.03 7.09
CA VAL A 93 7.55 1.77 7.11
C VAL A 93 7.38 3.29 7.27
N THR A 94 6.18 3.82 7.01
CA THR A 94 5.92 5.25 7.12
C THR A 94 6.02 5.73 8.56
N ARG A 95 6.42 7.00 8.72
CA ARG A 95 6.46 7.70 10.01
C ARG A 95 5.35 8.75 10.09
N PRO A 96 4.88 9.10 11.30
CA PRO A 96 3.96 10.21 11.47
C PRO A 96 4.59 11.53 11.02
N ALA A 97 3.79 12.41 10.41
CA ALA A 97 4.25 13.71 9.96
C ALA A 97 3.32 14.85 10.40
N THR A 98 3.89 15.94 10.90
CA THR A 98 3.12 17.09 11.41
C THR A 98 2.79 18.13 10.33
N ASN A 99 3.50 18.12 9.20
CA ASN A 99 3.33 19.06 8.10
C ASN A 99 2.96 18.33 6.78
N LEU A 100 2.42 19.09 5.82
CA LEU A 100 1.97 18.54 4.52
C LEU A 100 3.13 17.93 3.73
N PHE A 101 4.31 18.57 3.75
CA PHE A 101 5.47 18.08 3.01
C PHE A 101 6.01 16.77 3.58
N GLY A 102 6.03 16.62 4.91
CA GLY A 102 6.39 15.37 5.57
C GLY A 102 5.38 14.28 5.25
N ALA A 103 4.07 14.58 5.26
CA ALA A 103 3.04 13.61 4.88
C ALA A 103 3.18 13.16 3.42
N LEU A 104 3.48 14.10 2.51
CA LEU A 104 3.77 13.80 1.11
C LEU A 104 5.02 12.93 0.97
N LYS A 105 6.13 13.28 1.63
CA LYS A 105 7.39 12.52 1.60
C LYS A 105 7.18 11.07 2.05
N GLU A 106 6.48 10.87 3.16
CA GLU A 106 6.19 9.53 3.67
C GLU A 106 5.21 8.77 2.77
N THR A 107 4.26 9.45 2.12
CA THR A 107 3.37 8.84 1.13
C THR A 107 4.14 8.40 -0.12
N LEU A 108 5.09 9.22 -0.60
CA LEU A 108 5.97 8.85 -1.72
C LEU A 108 6.84 7.65 -1.34
N LEU A 109 7.44 7.65 -0.15
CA LEU A 109 8.19 6.51 0.37
C LEU A 109 7.32 5.25 0.42
N ALA A 110 6.06 5.38 0.86
CA ALA A 110 5.11 4.26 0.95
C ALA A 110 4.77 3.64 -0.41
N LEU A 111 4.87 4.41 -1.49
CA LEU A 111 4.62 3.94 -2.86
C LEU A 111 5.87 3.35 -3.52
N VAL A 112 7.07 3.78 -3.12
CA VAL A 112 8.33 3.21 -3.66
C VAL A 112 8.50 1.74 -3.26
N VAL A 113 8.15 1.37 -2.03
CA VAL A 113 8.27 -0.03 -1.56
C VAL A 113 7.45 -1.02 -2.40
N PRO A 114 6.12 -0.85 -2.58
CA PRO A 114 5.32 -1.71 -3.44
C PRO A 114 5.69 -1.60 -4.93
N LEU A 115 6.26 -0.47 -5.38
CA LEU A 115 6.80 -0.36 -6.73
C LEU A 115 7.95 -1.37 -6.93
N ILE A 116 8.95 -1.35 -6.03
CA ILE A 116 10.07 -2.32 -6.05
C ILE A 116 9.56 -3.75 -5.87
N GLY A 117 8.61 -3.95 -4.96
CA GLY A 117 8.02 -5.26 -4.70
C GLY A 117 7.21 -5.80 -5.87
N GLY A 118 6.57 -4.94 -6.66
CA GLY A 118 5.87 -5.33 -7.88
C GLY A 118 6.86 -5.79 -8.97
N PHE A 119 8.02 -5.14 -9.12
CA PHE A 119 9.09 -5.65 -9.99
C PHE A 119 9.66 -6.99 -9.49
N ALA A 120 9.83 -7.15 -8.18
CA ALA A 120 10.24 -8.43 -7.59
C ALA A 120 9.19 -9.53 -7.81
N ALA A 121 7.90 -9.20 -7.73
CA ALA A 121 6.81 -10.09 -8.06
C ALA A 121 6.81 -10.46 -9.56
N LEU A 122 7.05 -9.50 -10.45
CA LEU A 122 7.18 -9.73 -11.89
C LEU A 122 8.32 -10.70 -12.23
N ALA A 123 9.40 -10.66 -11.47
CA ALA A 123 10.58 -11.48 -11.70
C ALA A 123 10.30 -12.98 -11.59
N PHE A 124 9.25 -13.38 -10.86
CA PHE A 124 8.77 -14.77 -10.82
C PHE A 124 8.04 -15.22 -12.09
N ALA A 125 7.87 -14.35 -13.09
CA ALA A 125 7.15 -14.61 -14.33
C ALA A 125 5.80 -15.34 -14.11
N PRO A 126 4.92 -14.81 -13.24
CA PRO A 126 3.65 -15.44 -12.92
C PRO A 126 2.78 -15.62 -14.17
N ARG A 127 2.08 -16.76 -14.25
CA ARG A 127 1.07 -16.99 -15.29
C ARG A 127 -0.32 -16.71 -14.72
N TYR A 128 -1.08 -15.90 -15.44
CA TYR A 128 -2.42 -15.49 -15.04
C TYR A 128 -3.46 -16.17 -15.93
N GLU A 129 -4.42 -16.86 -15.31
CA GLU A 129 -5.68 -17.21 -15.99
C GLU A 129 -6.55 -15.95 -16.15
N SER A 130 -6.57 -15.11 -15.11
CA SER A 130 -7.22 -13.81 -15.13
C SER A 130 -6.41 -12.80 -14.31
N PHE A 131 -5.93 -11.73 -14.96
CA PHE A 131 -5.24 -10.65 -14.26
C PHE A 131 -6.14 -9.98 -13.21
N ALA A 132 -7.46 -9.98 -13.42
CA ALA A 132 -8.40 -9.47 -12.43
C ALA A 132 -8.33 -10.27 -11.12
N GLN A 133 -8.31 -11.61 -11.20
CA GLN A 133 -8.19 -12.47 -10.01
C GLN A 133 -6.86 -12.25 -9.29
N TYR A 134 -5.75 -12.13 -10.03
CA TYR A 134 -4.44 -11.80 -9.45
C TYR A 134 -4.50 -10.49 -8.65
N LYS A 135 -5.03 -9.42 -9.27
CA LYS A 135 -5.15 -8.10 -8.64
C LYS A 135 -6.03 -8.14 -7.38
N TRP A 136 -7.16 -8.86 -7.43
CA TRP A 136 -8.04 -9.02 -6.27
C TRP A 136 -7.42 -9.89 -5.18
N GLY A 137 -6.65 -10.91 -5.54
CA GLY A 137 -5.89 -11.73 -4.59
C GLY A 137 -4.86 -10.91 -3.83
N VAL A 138 -4.03 -10.14 -4.53
CA VAL A 138 -3.06 -9.24 -3.90
C VAL A 138 -3.75 -8.19 -3.04
N GLY A 139 -4.76 -7.51 -3.59
CA GLY A 139 -5.50 -6.46 -2.86
C GLY A 139 -6.23 -6.98 -1.63
N GLY A 140 -6.95 -8.09 -1.76
CA GLY A 140 -7.75 -8.69 -0.69
C GLY A 140 -6.87 -9.23 0.45
N ILE A 141 -5.84 -10.01 0.13
CA ILE A 141 -4.93 -10.56 1.15
C ILE A 141 -4.15 -9.44 1.83
N ALA A 142 -3.65 -8.44 1.07
CA ALA A 142 -2.97 -7.29 1.66
C ALA A 142 -3.88 -6.47 2.56
N ALA A 143 -5.14 -6.26 2.17
CA ALA A 143 -6.12 -5.57 3.00
C ALA A 143 -6.37 -6.34 4.30
N VAL A 144 -6.68 -7.64 4.24
CA VAL A 144 -6.90 -8.46 5.44
C VAL A 144 -5.67 -8.43 6.35
N GLY A 145 -4.48 -8.65 5.79
CA GLY A 145 -3.23 -8.65 6.55
C GLY A 145 -2.93 -7.31 7.22
N LEU A 146 -3.13 -6.20 6.52
CA LEU A 146 -2.88 -4.87 7.08
C LEU A 146 -3.92 -4.47 8.11
N PHE A 147 -5.20 -4.76 7.88
CA PHE A 147 -6.26 -4.49 8.86
C PHE A 147 -6.04 -5.30 10.14
N TRP A 148 -5.65 -6.57 10.01
CA TRP A 148 -5.25 -7.40 11.14
C TRP A 148 -4.05 -6.83 11.90
N LEU A 149 -3.03 -6.35 11.17
CA LEU A 149 -1.86 -5.73 11.79
C LEU A 149 -2.21 -4.43 12.52
N VAL A 150 -3.01 -3.57 11.91
CA VAL A 150 -3.48 -2.31 12.51
C VAL A 150 -4.31 -2.57 13.76
N PHE A 151 -5.13 -3.62 13.75
CA PHE A 151 -5.85 -4.07 14.94
C PHE A 151 -4.88 -4.46 16.08
N ARG A 152 -3.75 -5.11 15.77
CA ARG A 152 -2.70 -5.42 16.76
C ARG A 152 -1.89 -4.20 17.22
N LEU A 153 -1.66 -3.20 16.37
CA LEU A 153 -0.81 -2.02 16.62
C LEU A 153 -1.35 -1.02 17.67
N GLY A 154 -2.28 -1.44 18.53
CA GLY A 154 -2.74 -0.61 19.64
C GLY A 154 -3.79 0.44 19.25
N ALA A 155 -4.50 0.22 18.14
CA ALA A 155 -5.78 0.87 17.85
C ALA A 155 -6.91 -0.16 17.84
N GLY A 156 -6.90 -1.13 18.77
CA GLY A 156 -8.01 -2.07 18.96
C GLY A 156 -9.35 -1.31 19.06
N LEU A 157 -10.48 -1.97 18.79
CA LEU A 157 -11.80 -1.31 18.73
C LEU A 157 -12.10 -0.41 19.94
N HIS A 158 -11.56 -0.76 21.12
CA HIS A 158 -11.70 -0.02 22.38
C HIS A 158 -10.96 1.33 22.44
N GLY A 159 -9.95 1.56 21.58
CA GLY A 159 -9.26 2.84 21.42
C GLY A 159 -9.86 3.74 20.33
N LEU A 160 -10.84 3.25 19.57
CA LEU A 160 -11.61 4.08 18.66
C LEU A 160 -12.70 4.80 19.46
N GLY A 161 -12.42 6.03 19.90
CA GLY A 161 -13.50 6.96 20.26
C GLY A 161 -14.52 7.10 19.10
N ARG A 162 -15.68 7.71 19.34
CA ARG A 162 -16.76 7.90 18.33
C ARG A 162 -16.26 8.35 16.95
N ARG A 163 -15.24 9.21 16.90
CA ARG A 163 -14.63 9.70 15.65
C ARG A 163 -13.83 8.62 14.90
N GLY A 164 -13.09 7.78 15.60
CA GLY A 164 -12.34 6.67 14.99
C GLY A 164 -13.28 5.67 14.33
N VAL A 165 -14.40 5.35 15.01
CA VAL A 165 -15.43 4.46 14.46
C VAL A 165 -16.05 5.04 13.19
N VAL A 166 -16.39 6.35 13.19
CA VAL A 166 -16.91 7.03 11.99
C VAL A 166 -15.91 7.01 10.84
N ILE A 167 -14.62 7.19 11.13
CA ILE A 167 -13.56 7.16 10.10
C ILE A 167 -13.40 5.75 9.52
N VAL A 168 -13.40 4.71 10.35
CA VAL A 168 -13.31 3.31 9.89
C VAL A 168 -14.56 2.91 9.13
N ILE A 169 -15.74 3.11 9.70
CA ILE A 169 -17.00 2.75 9.02
C ILE A 169 -17.17 3.60 7.75
N GLY A 170 -16.88 4.90 7.80
CA GLY A 170 -16.96 5.80 6.65
C GLY A 170 -15.96 5.44 5.56
N GLY A 171 -14.72 5.09 5.91
CA GLY A 171 -13.71 4.61 4.96
C GLY A 171 -14.08 3.27 4.34
N ALA A 172 -14.57 2.32 5.15
CA ALA A 172 -15.06 1.03 4.69
C ALA A 172 -16.27 1.18 3.78
N PHE A 173 -17.20 2.07 4.13
CA PHE A 173 -18.37 2.40 3.33
C PHE A 173 -17.99 3.09 2.02
N ALA A 174 -17.08 4.05 2.04
CA ALA A 174 -16.58 4.69 0.82
C ALA A 174 -15.88 3.68 -0.11
N LEU A 175 -15.06 2.80 0.46
CA LEU A 175 -14.44 1.70 -0.29
C LEU A 175 -15.49 0.75 -0.88
N ALA A 176 -16.47 0.33 -0.07
CA ALA A 176 -17.57 -0.51 -0.50
C ALA A 176 -18.41 0.16 -1.59
N MET A 177 -18.71 1.46 -1.47
CA MET A 177 -19.41 2.25 -2.49
C MET A 177 -18.63 2.31 -3.79
N VAL A 178 -17.33 2.55 -3.76
CA VAL A 178 -16.51 2.59 -4.99
C VAL A 178 -16.43 1.21 -5.65
N LEU A 179 -16.27 0.15 -4.86
CA LEU A 179 -16.27 -1.22 -5.39
C LEU A 179 -17.64 -1.63 -5.93
N ALA A 180 -18.71 -1.36 -5.18
CA ALA A 180 -20.08 -1.62 -5.59
C ALA A 180 -20.47 -0.80 -6.82
N TYR A 181 -20.05 0.46 -6.91
CA TYR A 181 -20.27 1.29 -8.09
C TYR A 181 -19.51 0.75 -9.31
N ALA A 182 -18.27 0.32 -9.13
CA ALA A 182 -17.48 -0.29 -10.20
C ALA A 182 -18.10 -1.61 -10.69
N GLU A 183 -18.60 -2.44 -9.77
CA GLU A 183 -19.25 -3.71 -10.10
C GLU A 183 -20.64 -3.49 -10.70
N PHE A 184 -21.41 -2.53 -10.17
CA PHE A 184 -22.71 -2.14 -10.71
C PHE A 184 -22.58 -1.60 -12.13
N LEU A 185 -21.57 -0.77 -12.40
CA LEU A 185 -21.27 -0.31 -13.77
C LEU A 185 -20.88 -1.46 -14.70
N ARG A 186 -20.20 -2.50 -14.20
CA ARG A 186 -19.80 -3.66 -15.01
C ARG A 186 -20.96 -4.58 -15.35
N THR A 187 -21.89 -4.77 -14.40
CA THR A 187 -22.95 -5.77 -14.52
C THR A 187 -24.28 -5.18 -14.98
N TYR A 188 -24.56 -3.93 -14.61
CA TYR A 188 -25.84 -3.25 -14.83
C TYR A 188 -25.69 -1.85 -15.45
N GLY A 189 -24.49 -1.44 -15.83
CA GLY A 189 -24.25 -0.14 -16.44
C GLY A 189 -25.04 0.00 -17.73
N SER A 190 -25.80 1.09 -17.86
CA SER A 190 -26.46 1.39 -19.13
C SER A 190 -25.40 1.53 -20.24
N HIS A 191 -25.73 1.06 -21.44
CA HIS A 191 -24.82 1.11 -22.58
C HIS A 191 -24.22 2.50 -22.79
N ASP A 192 -25.00 3.57 -22.59
CA ASP A 192 -24.53 4.94 -22.76
C ASP A 192 -23.46 5.38 -21.76
N VAL A 193 -23.59 5.00 -20.48
CA VAL A 193 -22.61 5.36 -19.44
C VAL A 193 -21.31 4.60 -19.64
N VAL A 194 -21.41 3.31 -19.95
CA VAL A 194 -20.24 2.45 -20.24
C VAL A 194 -19.52 2.96 -21.50
N ASN A 195 -20.27 3.26 -22.56
CA ASN A 195 -19.72 3.79 -23.80
C ASN A 195 -19.07 5.16 -23.58
N TRP A 196 -19.72 6.07 -22.84
CA TRP A 196 -19.12 7.37 -22.51
C TRP A 196 -17.79 7.22 -21.74
N MET A 197 -17.73 6.32 -20.74
CA MET A 197 -16.48 6.05 -20.03
C MET A 197 -15.41 5.45 -20.95
N GLN A 198 -15.76 4.49 -21.79
CA GLN A 198 -14.83 3.86 -22.75
C GLN A 198 -14.30 4.88 -23.76
N VAL A 199 -15.15 5.73 -24.30
CA VAL A 199 -14.74 6.81 -25.22
C VAL A 199 -13.78 7.78 -24.52
N ARG A 200 -14.05 8.12 -23.25
CA ARG A 200 -13.15 9.00 -22.47
C ARG A 200 -11.82 8.33 -22.15
N THR A 201 -11.81 7.06 -21.74
CA THR A 201 -10.54 6.35 -21.46
C THR A 201 -9.73 6.15 -22.72
N GLN A 202 -10.36 5.83 -23.85
CA GLN A 202 -9.71 5.76 -25.16
C GLN A 202 -9.14 7.12 -25.58
N TRP A 203 -9.90 8.21 -25.41
CA TRP A 203 -9.42 9.56 -25.70
C TRP A 203 -8.20 9.92 -24.84
N MET A 204 -8.26 9.64 -23.52
CA MET A 204 -7.15 9.88 -22.60
C MET A 204 -5.94 9.03 -22.96
N ARG A 205 -6.12 7.76 -23.32
CA ARG A 205 -5.01 6.90 -23.77
C ARG A 205 -4.39 7.42 -25.07
N ALA A 206 -5.20 7.90 -26.01
CA ALA A 206 -4.72 8.45 -27.27
C ALA A 206 -3.99 9.79 -27.13
N HIS A 207 -4.43 10.69 -26.23
CA HIS A 207 -3.87 12.05 -26.11
C HIS A 207 -2.90 12.23 -24.95
N LEU A 208 -3.18 11.59 -23.80
CA LEU A 208 -2.43 11.72 -22.55
C LEU A 208 -1.57 10.48 -22.25
N GLY A 209 -1.69 9.42 -23.07
CA GLY A 209 -0.95 8.17 -22.93
C GLY A 209 -1.44 7.23 -21.83
N ALA A 210 -2.24 7.70 -20.87
CA ALA A 210 -2.75 6.92 -19.74
C ALA A 210 -3.93 7.63 -19.04
N TYR A 211 -4.55 6.98 -18.06
CA TYR A 211 -5.58 7.54 -17.19
C TYR A 211 -5.33 7.20 -15.71
N PRO A 212 -5.78 8.04 -14.76
CA PRO A 212 -5.57 7.76 -13.33
C PRO A 212 -6.36 6.51 -12.90
N ARG A 213 -5.76 5.67 -12.06
CA ARG A 213 -6.43 4.50 -11.49
C ARG A 213 -7.30 4.93 -10.30
N PRO A 214 -8.62 4.74 -10.35
CA PRO A 214 -9.54 5.27 -9.33
C PRO A 214 -9.23 4.80 -7.91
N MET A 215 -8.88 3.52 -7.72
CA MET A 215 -8.56 2.97 -6.40
C MET A 215 -7.33 3.64 -5.76
N MET A 216 -6.31 3.94 -6.55
CA MET A 216 -5.13 4.68 -6.09
C MET A 216 -5.47 6.16 -5.84
N ALA A 217 -6.08 6.81 -6.83
CA ALA A 217 -6.27 8.24 -6.86
C ALA A 217 -7.32 8.75 -5.85
N LEU A 218 -8.42 8.04 -5.68
CA LEU A 218 -9.57 8.52 -4.89
C LEU A 218 -9.57 8.03 -3.45
N ILE A 219 -8.98 6.85 -3.19
CA ILE A 219 -9.02 6.22 -1.87
C ILE A 219 -7.61 6.06 -1.31
N GLY A 220 -6.76 5.28 -1.98
CA GLY A 220 -5.52 4.80 -1.37
C GLY A 220 -4.53 5.93 -1.05
N ILE A 221 -4.15 6.74 -2.04
CA ILE A 221 -3.16 7.82 -1.85
C ILE A 221 -3.68 8.91 -0.89
N PRO A 222 -4.92 9.41 -1.02
CA PRO A 222 -5.47 10.36 -0.05
C PRO A 222 -5.50 9.81 1.38
N ALA A 223 -5.89 8.55 1.55
CA ALA A 223 -5.94 7.91 2.86
C ALA A 223 -4.55 7.69 3.47
N LEU A 224 -3.54 7.31 2.68
CA LEU A 224 -2.14 7.26 3.16
C LEU A 224 -1.69 8.63 3.68
N MET A 225 -1.89 9.66 2.88
CA MET A 225 -1.41 11.00 3.22
C MET A 225 -2.11 11.56 4.46
N LEU A 226 -3.43 11.42 4.54
CA LEU A 226 -4.21 11.80 5.71
C LEU A 226 -3.82 10.97 6.93
N GLY A 227 -3.68 9.65 6.78
CA GLY A 227 -3.34 8.75 7.88
C GLY A 227 -1.97 9.03 8.49
N VAL A 228 -0.95 9.27 7.65
CA VAL A 228 0.37 9.72 8.09
C VAL A 228 0.28 11.05 8.86
N HIS A 229 -0.52 11.99 8.38
CA HIS A 229 -0.72 13.26 9.05
C HIS A 229 -1.39 13.09 10.43
N MET A 230 -2.47 12.30 10.48
CA MET A 230 -3.23 12.06 11.71
C MET A 230 -2.44 11.29 12.76
N ARG A 231 -1.55 10.35 12.35
CA ARG A 231 -0.71 9.55 13.27
C ARG A 231 0.19 10.40 14.18
N SER A 232 0.54 11.62 13.76
CA SER A 232 1.32 12.55 14.60
C SER A 232 0.56 13.07 15.83
N ARG A 233 -0.78 12.90 15.86
CA ARG A 233 -1.66 13.46 16.89
C ARG A 233 -2.63 12.44 17.48
N ARG A 234 -2.96 11.36 16.75
CA ARG A 234 -4.01 10.40 17.12
C ARG A 234 -3.63 9.00 16.63
N GLY A 235 -3.78 7.99 17.48
CA GLY A 235 -3.58 6.58 17.11
C GLY A 235 -4.52 6.09 16.00
N GLN A 236 -5.69 6.73 15.86
CA GLN A 236 -6.69 6.45 14.81
C GLN A 236 -6.14 6.64 13.38
N GLY A 237 -5.05 7.41 13.21
CA GLY A 237 -4.44 7.59 11.90
C GLY A 237 -3.91 6.29 11.28
N TRP A 238 -3.65 5.24 12.07
CA TRP A 238 -3.31 3.91 11.55
C TRP A 238 -4.44 3.27 10.75
N TRP A 239 -5.69 3.43 11.19
CA TRP A 239 -6.86 2.94 10.45
C TRP A 239 -7.04 3.67 9.11
N VAL A 240 -6.84 4.99 9.10
CA VAL A 240 -6.87 5.77 7.86
C VAL A 240 -5.74 5.33 6.93
N SER A 241 -4.53 5.15 7.47
CA SER A 241 -3.38 4.66 6.69
C SER A 241 -3.63 3.26 6.12
N ALA A 242 -4.44 2.43 6.79
CA ALA A 242 -4.78 1.08 6.33
C ALA A 242 -5.52 1.07 4.99
N TYR A 243 -6.42 2.04 4.75
CA TYR A 243 -7.08 2.20 3.43
C TYR A 243 -6.09 2.52 2.32
N GLY A 244 -4.91 2.99 2.68
CA GLY A 244 -3.77 3.14 1.79
C GLY A 244 -3.35 1.87 1.05
N VAL A 245 -3.75 0.70 1.55
CA VAL A 245 -3.52 -0.58 0.88
C VAL A 245 -4.17 -0.61 -0.51
N ALA A 246 -5.27 0.11 -0.70
CA ALA A 246 -5.89 0.28 -2.01
C ALA A 246 -4.92 0.88 -3.02
N ALA A 247 -3.98 1.72 -2.58
CA ALA A 247 -2.94 2.25 -3.45
C ALA A 247 -1.74 1.31 -3.56
N THR A 248 -1.18 0.86 -2.44
CA THR A 248 0.05 0.05 -2.46
C THR A 248 -0.16 -1.30 -3.14
N ALA A 249 -1.28 -1.98 -2.90
CA ALA A 249 -1.61 -3.24 -3.56
C ALA A 249 -1.93 -3.07 -5.05
N THR A 250 -2.67 -2.01 -5.41
CA THR A 250 -2.91 -1.70 -6.83
C THR A 250 -1.60 -1.43 -7.56
N LEU A 251 -0.68 -0.69 -6.94
CA LEU A 251 0.63 -0.39 -7.53
C LEU A 251 1.46 -1.65 -7.72
N ALA A 252 1.60 -2.47 -6.67
CA ALA A 252 2.34 -3.73 -6.74
C ALA A 252 1.77 -4.69 -7.80
N ALA A 253 0.45 -4.73 -7.97
CA ALA A 253 -0.20 -5.56 -8.97
C ALA A 253 -0.15 -4.98 -10.39
N THR A 254 -0.14 -3.66 -10.57
CA THR A 254 -0.25 -3.02 -11.91
C THR A 254 1.00 -3.22 -12.76
N ILE A 255 2.19 -3.29 -12.14
CA ILE A 255 3.46 -3.59 -12.84
C ILE A 255 3.39 -4.94 -13.56
N ASN A 256 2.58 -5.84 -13.02
CA ASN A 256 2.38 -7.20 -13.47
C ASN A 256 1.31 -7.34 -14.55
N ASN A 257 0.71 -6.23 -15.00
CA ASN A 257 -0.34 -6.26 -16.01
C ASN A 257 0.23 -6.54 -17.41
N PRO A 258 -0.11 -7.66 -18.07
CA PRO A 258 0.37 -7.95 -19.43
C PRO A 258 -0.24 -7.00 -20.47
N ASP A 259 -1.40 -6.42 -20.20
CA ASP A 259 -2.16 -5.63 -21.17
C ASP A 259 -1.69 -4.17 -21.28
N VAL A 260 -0.78 -3.73 -20.41
CA VAL A 260 -0.39 -2.33 -20.26
C VAL A 260 1.13 -2.21 -20.24
N GLY A 261 1.68 -1.43 -21.17
CA GLY A 261 3.13 -1.21 -21.24
C GLY A 261 3.69 -0.46 -20.03
N LEU A 262 4.99 -0.62 -19.75
CA LEU A 262 5.66 0.04 -18.62
C LEU A 262 5.52 1.56 -18.60
N ARG A 263 5.59 2.20 -19.78
CA ARG A 263 5.40 3.65 -19.91
C ARG A 263 4.00 4.08 -19.50
N GLU A 264 2.99 3.34 -19.93
CA GLU A 264 1.60 3.62 -19.59
C GLU A 264 1.37 3.42 -18.10
N SER A 265 1.81 2.30 -17.52
CA SER A 265 1.76 2.04 -16.08
C SER A 265 2.44 3.15 -15.25
N GLY A 266 3.57 3.68 -15.73
CA GLY A 266 4.25 4.81 -15.11
C GLY A 266 3.42 6.10 -15.13
N LEU A 267 2.79 6.43 -16.26
CA LEU A 267 1.91 7.58 -16.38
C LEU A 267 0.63 7.43 -15.54
N GLU A 268 0.03 6.24 -15.52
CA GLU A 268 -1.12 5.93 -14.66
C GLU A 268 -0.80 6.19 -13.19
N LEU A 269 0.39 5.78 -12.73
CA LEU A 269 0.88 6.04 -11.37
C LEU A 269 1.02 7.55 -11.12
N VAL A 270 1.69 8.28 -12.01
CA VAL A 270 1.90 9.74 -11.87
C VAL A 270 0.57 10.48 -11.82
N TYR A 271 -0.37 10.18 -12.71
CA TYR A 271 -1.69 10.80 -12.72
C TYR A 271 -2.49 10.47 -11.45
N SER A 272 -2.43 9.22 -11.00
CA SER A 272 -3.08 8.80 -9.76
C SER A 272 -2.49 9.51 -8.53
N LEU A 273 -1.17 9.68 -8.52
CA LEU A 273 -0.43 10.37 -7.46
C LEU A 273 -0.81 11.85 -7.40
N VAL A 274 -0.84 12.54 -8.54
CA VAL A 274 -1.21 13.96 -8.59
C VAL A 274 -2.64 14.15 -8.06
N VAL A 275 -3.60 13.40 -8.59
CA VAL A 275 -5.01 13.49 -8.13
C VAL A 275 -5.13 13.13 -6.66
N GLY A 276 -4.48 12.04 -6.22
CA GLY A 276 -4.56 11.56 -4.85
C GLY A 276 -3.91 12.50 -3.84
N VAL A 277 -2.80 13.14 -4.19
CA VAL A 277 -2.15 14.15 -3.33
C VAL A 277 -3.04 15.39 -3.20
N LEU A 278 -3.66 15.86 -4.29
CA LEU A 278 -4.58 17.00 -4.24
C LEU A 278 -5.76 16.73 -3.30
N ILE A 279 -6.38 15.55 -3.42
CA ILE A 279 -7.46 15.13 -2.52
C ILE A 279 -6.94 14.97 -1.09
N GLY A 280 -5.77 14.36 -0.89
CA GLY A 280 -5.14 14.20 0.43
C GLY A 280 -4.89 15.53 1.13
N VAL A 281 -4.37 16.54 0.41
CA VAL A 281 -4.20 17.91 0.92
C VAL A 281 -5.54 18.50 1.33
N LEU A 282 -6.58 18.36 0.48
CA LEU A 282 -7.92 18.84 0.80
C LEU A 282 -8.47 18.20 2.08
N LEU A 283 -8.37 16.87 2.20
CA LEU A 283 -8.83 16.14 3.38
C LEU A 283 -8.09 16.57 4.66
N ILE A 284 -6.78 16.78 4.58
CA ILE A 284 -6.01 17.31 5.72
C ILE A 284 -6.52 18.70 6.10
N ARG A 285 -6.77 19.60 5.14
CA ARG A 285 -7.30 20.93 5.44
C ARG A 285 -8.67 20.86 6.11
N VAL A 286 -9.55 19.99 5.63
CA VAL A 286 -10.88 19.77 6.23
C VAL A 286 -10.76 19.23 7.66
N ASP A 287 -9.90 18.24 7.92
CA ASP A 287 -9.67 17.71 9.27
C ASP A 287 -9.15 18.79 10.23
N LEU A 288 -8.24 19.65 9.78
CA LEU A 288 -7.71 20.76 10.58
C LEU A 288 -8.80 21.77 10.93
N VAL A 289 -9.64 22.15 9.97
CA VAL A 289 -10.76 23.08 10.18
C VAL A 289 -11.76 22.48 11.19
N LEU A 290 -12.22 21.25 10.97
CA LEU A 290 -13.17 20.56 11.86
C LEU A 290 -12.60 20.37 13.26
N SER A 291 -11.30 20.08 13.38
CA SER A 291 -10.63 19.94 14.67
C SER A 291 -10.48 21.28 15.40
N SER A 292 -10.33 22.40 14.68
CA SER A 292 -10.21 23.74 15.28
C SER A 292 -11.53 24.30 15.80
N VAL A 293 -12.65 24.01 15.11
CA VAL A 293 -13.99 24.46 15.50
C VAL A 293 -14.41 23.85 16.86
N GLY A 294 -14.10 22.57 17.09
CA GLY A 294 -14.39 21.90 18.35
C GLY A 294 -13.58 22.39 19.56
N ARG A 295 -12.44 23.07 19.35
CA ARG A 295 -11.59 23.61 20.44
C ARG A 295 -12.12 24.93 21.01
N ARG A 296 -12.86 25.73 20.23
CA ARG A 296 -13.34 27.06 20.67
C ARG A 296 -14.56 27.02 21.59
N SER A 297 -15.37 25.96 21.57
CA SER A 297 -16.62 25.91 22.36
C SER A 297 -16.47 25.26 23.75
N SER A 298 -15.31 24.70 24.09
CA SER A 298 -15.17 23.79 25.24
C SER A 298 -14.05 24.17 26.21
N GLY A 299 -13.91 25.47 26.49
CA GLY A 299 -12.87 26.01 27.37
C GLY A 299 -13.01 25.68 28.87
N ARG A 300 -13.92 24.78 29.30
CA ARG A 300 -14.13 24.53 30.74
C ARG A 300 -14.52 23.10 31.15
N ARG A 301 -14.56 22.11 30.23
CA ARG A 301 -14.84 20.69 30.59
C ARG A 301 -13.94 19.63 29.93
N VAL A 302 -12.97 20.02 29.11
CA VAL A 302 -12.09 19.06 28.38
C VAL A 302 -10.74 18.95 29.07
N ALA A 303 -10.75 18.77 30.39
CA ALA A 303 -9.60 18.26 31.11
C ALA A 303 -9.58 16.72 31.17
N ASP A 304 -10.67 16.06 30.72
CA ASP A 304 -10.92 14.63 30.95
C ASP A 304 -11.07 13.80 29.66
N VAL A 305 -10.78 14.37 28.47
CA VAL A 305 -10.85 13.64 27.19
C VAL A 305 -9.55 13.89 26.42
N ASP A 306 -8.66 12.89 26.45
CA ASP A 306 -7.35 12.77 25.78
C ASP A 306 -6.20 13.66 26.30
N PRO A 307 -5.49 13.24 27.36
CA PRO A 307 -4.20 13.84 27.76
C PRO A 307 -3.11 13.72 26.66
N GLU A 308 -3.31 12.90 25.61
CA GLU A 308 -2.42 12.81 24.45
C GLU A 308 -2.58 13.96 23.43
N ALA A 309 -3.65 14.77 23.51
CA ALA A 309 -3.95 15.80 22.51
C ALA A 309 -3.05 17.07 22.57
N ALA A 310 -2.17 17.16 23.57
CA ALA A 310 -1.21 18.25 23.73
C ALA A 310 0.22 17.89 23.28
N GLY A 311 0.54 16.59 23.14
CA GLY A 311 1.86 16.11 22.75
C GLY A 311 1.92 15.66 21.30
N VAL A 312 3.07 15.87 20.64
CA VAL A 312 3.37 15.16 19.39
C VAL A 312 3.55 13.69 19.76
N ARG A 313 2.70 12.81 19.24
CA ARG A 313 2.87 11.37 19.44
C ARG A 313 4.10 10.92 18.66
N THR A 314 5.15 10.51 19.38
CA THR A 314 6.38 9.99 18.79
C THR A 314 6.25 8.48 18.61
N GLU A 315 6.21 8.04 17.36
CA GLU A 315 6.34 6.62 17.04
C GLU A 315 7.82 6.19 16.97
N PRO A 316 8.13 4.91 17.24
CA PRO A 316 9.50 4.41 17.20
C PRO A 316 10.10 4.53 15.79
N ALA A 317 11.43 4.72 15.75
CA ALA A 317 12.18 4.85 14.50
C ALA A 317 11.95 3.62 13.59
N ARG A 318 12.09 3.78 12.26
CA ARG A 318 11.89 2.72 11.25
C ARG A 318 12.60 1.39 11.54
N THR A 319 13.71 1.46 12.26
CA THR A 319 14.60 0.35 12.58
C THR A 319 14.22 -0.36 13.88
N GLN A 320 13.27 0.19 14.62
CA GLN A 320 12.72 -0.35 15.86
C GLN A 320 11.35 -0.98 15.57
N PRO A 321 10.92 -1.97 16.38
CA PRO A 321 9.59 -2.54 16.25
C PRO A 321 8.51 -1.51 16.61
N LEU A 322 7.34 -1.62 15.98
CA LEU A 322 6.14 -0.86 16.33
C LEU A 322 5.32 -1.51 17.44
N LEU A 323 5.46 -2.84 17.58
CA LEU A 323 4.77 -3.69 18.55
C LEU A 323 5.70 -4.06 19.70
#